data_AF-A0A945LEP7-F1
#
_entry.id   AF-A0A945LEP7-F1
#
_cell.length_a   1.000
_cell.length_b   1.000
_cell.length_c   1.000
_cell.angle_alpha   90.00
_cell.angle_beta   90.00
_cell.angle_gamma   90.00
#
_symmetry.space_group_name_H-M   'P 1'
#
loop_
_entity.id
_entity.type
_entity.pdbx_description
1 polymer ?
#
loop_
_entity_poly.entity_id
_entity_poly.type
_entity_poly.pdbx_seq_one_letter_code
_entity_poly.pdbx_strand_id
1 'polypeptide(L)' 'RAAIDLATGAATGDDPVEGQGPFGHLNASGFHLVDRGRTIHFKGKSKLTLYPGAERPGK' A
#
# COMPACT_ATOMS: atom_id res chain seq x y z
N ARG A 1 -12.72 -7.38 -0.69
CA ARG A 1 -12.48 -8.41 0.35
C ARG A 1 -10.98 -8.54 0.49
N ALA A 2 -10.50 -8.88 1.69
CA ALA A 2 -9.07 -9.08 1.94
C ALA A 2 -8.85 -10.37 2.72
N ALA A 3 -7.69 -10.99 2.51
CA ALA A 3 -7.22 -12.14 3.26
C ALA A 3 -5.93 -11.77 3.98
N ILE A 4 -5.79 -12.20 5.23
CA ILE A 4 -4.65 -11.91 6.10
C ILE A 4 -4.13 -13.24 6.65
N ASP A 5 -2.84 -13.47 6.49
CA ASP A 5 -2.11 -14.55 7.16
C ASP A 5 -1.45 -13.97 8.42
N LEU A 6 -1.98 -14.34 9.58
CA LEU A 6 -1.50 -13.86 10.88
C LEU A 6 -0.16 -14.47 11.29
N ALA A 7 0.21 -15.64 10.75
CA ALA A 7 1.49 -16.29 11.07
C ALA A 7 2.65 -15.60 10.34
N THR A 8 2.45 -15.26 9.07
CA THR A 8 3.48 -14.60 8.24
C THR A 8 3.39 -13.08 8.26
N GLY A 9 2.25 -12.53 8.69
CA GLY A 9 1.97 -11.09 8.59
C GLY A 9 1.75 -10.63 7.15
N ALA A 10 1.46 -11.54 6.23
CA ALA A 10 1.14 -11.23 4.85
C ALA A 10 -0.35 -10.89 4.68
N ALA A 11 -0.68 -10.08 3.69
CA ALA A 11 -2.07 -9.80 3.33
C ALA A 11 -2.25 -9.59 1.83
N THR A 12 -3.45 -9.80 1.33
CA THR A 12 -3.79 -9.54 -0.08
C THR A 12 -5.25 -9.13 -0.23
N GLY A 13 -5.53 -8.30 -1.22
CA GLY A 13 -6.88 -7.93 -1.62
C GLY A 13 -6.92 -7.55 -3.10
N ASP A 14 -8.06 -7.80 -3.74
CA ASP A 14 -8.31 -7.52 -5.16
C ASP A 14 -9.45 -6.52 -5.38
N ASP A 15 -9.97 -5.94 -4.29
CA ASP A 15 -10.89 -4.81 -4.36
C ASP A 15 -10.09 -3.49 -4.41
N PRO A 16 -10.66 -2.41 -4.97
CA PRO A 16 -10.06 -1.09 -4.94
C PRO A 16 -9.68 -0.65 -3.53
N VAL A 17 -8.49 -0.06 -3.39
CA VAL A 17 -7.94 0.44 -2.13
C VAL A 17 -7.41 1.86 -2.29
N GLU A 18 -7.54 2.63 -1.23
CA GLU A 18 -6.98 3.97 -1.10
C GLU A 18 -5.96 3.98 0.04
N GLY A 19 -4.91 4.78 -0.10
CA GLY A 19 -3.86 4.91 0.90
C GLY A 19 -3.43 6.37 1.06
N GLN A 20 -3.32 6.84 2.29
CA GLN A 20 -2.83 8.17 2.61
C GLN A 20 -1.56 8.06 3.45
N GLY A 21 -0.49 8.71 3.00
CA GLY A 21 0.77 8.80 3.73
C GLY A 21 1.27 10.24 3.82
N PRO A 22 2.34 10.51 4.59
CA PRO A 22 2.92 11.85 4.71
C PRO A 22 3.34 12.45 3.35
N PHE A 23 3.64 11.59 2.38
CA PHE A 23 4.07 11.99 1.05
C PHE A 23 2.92 12.18 0.05
N GLY A 24 1.69 11.79 0.38
CA GLY A 24 0.53 12.02 -0.48
C GLY A 24 -0.53 10.92 -0.45
N HIS A 25 -1.23 10.76 -1.58
CA HIS A 25 -2.41 9.91 -1.71
C HIS A 25 -2.27 8.88 -2.83
N LEU A 26 -2.70 7.66 -2.57
CA LEU A 26 -2.63 6.50 -3.45
C LEU A 26 -4.02 5.92 -3.69
N ASN A 27 -4.28 5.50 -4.92
CA ASN A 27 -5.41 4.66 -5.28
C ASN A 27 -4.89 3.46 -6.08
N ALA A 28 -5.39 2.26 -5.80
CA ALA A 28 -5.02 1.04 -6.52
C ALA A 28 -6.21 0.09 -6.65
N SER A 29 -6.12 -0.87 -7.58
CA SER A 29 -7.15 -1.89 -7.78
C SER A 29 -7.03 -3.08 -6.82
N GLY A 30 -5.95 -3.12 -6.04
CA GLY A 30 -5.69 -4.16 -5.07
C GLY A 30 -4.28 -4.05 -4.51
N PHE A 31 -3.92 -4.95 -3.61
CA PHE A 31 -2.63 -4.95 -2.94
C PHE A 31 -2.15 -6.35 -2.57
N HIS A 32 -0.85 -6.48 -2.35
CA HIS A 32 -0.21 -7.61 -1.69
C HIS A 32 0.85 -7.08 -0.73
N LEU A 33 0.72 -7.46 0.54
CA LEU A 33 1.57 -7.03 1.62
C LEU A 33 2.47 -8.20 2.03
N VAL A 34 3.77 -7.93 2.08
CA VAL A 34 4.84 -8.90 2.36
C VAL A 34 5.78 -8.35 3.43
N ASP A 35 6.78 -9.14 3.82
CA ASP A 35 7.80 -8.74 4.80
C ASP A 35 7.18 -8.20 6.10
N ARG A 36 6.17 -8.91 6.62
CA ARG A 36 5.40 -8.53 7.82
C ARG A 36 4.86 -7.09 7.78
N GLY A 37 4.45 -6.60 6.61
CA GLY A 37 3.89 -5.26 6.46
C GLY A 37 4.89 -4.18 6.10
N ARG A 38 6.17 -4.50 6.01
CA ARG A 38 7.21 -3.53 5.62
C ARG A 38 7.12 -3.14 4.14
N THR A 39 6.60 -4.03 3.29
CA THR A 39 6.47 -3.79 1.86
C THR A 39 5.06 -4.07 1.38
N ILE A 40 4.50 -3.14 0.61
CA ILE A 40 3.20 -3.27 -0.03
C ILE A 40 3.35 -3.12 -1.54
N HIS A 41 2.93 -4.13 -2.29
CA HIS A 41 2.84 -4.11 -3.74
C HIS A 41 1.40 -3.78 -4.14
N PHE A 42 1.19 -2.66 -4.83
CA PHE A 42 -0.12 -2.29 -5.37
C PHE A 42 -0.32 -2.93 -6.75
N LYS A 43 -1.50 -3.51 -6.96
CA LYS A 43 -1.82 -4.29 -8.17
C LYS A 43 -2.80 -3.55 -9.08
N GLY A 44 -2.74 -3.86 -10.37
CA GLY A 44 -3.65 -3.33 -11.38
C GLY A 44 -3.48 -1.82 -11.60
N LYS A 45 -4.57 -1.16 -11.99
CA LYS A 45 -4.55 0.30 -12.22
C LYS A 45 -4.27 1.01 -10.90
N SER A 46 -3.16 1.73 -10.87
CA SER A 46 -2.67 2.41 -9.68
C SER A 46 -2.28 3.85 -9.99
N LYS A 47 -2.58 4.78 -9.09
CA LYS A 47 -2.22 6.21 -9.19
C LYS A 47 -1.75 6.71 -7.83
N LEU A 48 -0.51 7.19 -7.78
CA LEU A 48 0.06 7.89 -6.65
C LEU A 48 0.16 9.39 -6.98
N THR A 49 -0.37 10.23 -6.09
CA THR A 49 -0.20 11.68 -6.11
C THR A 49 0.77 12.05 -4.99
N LEU A 50 1.93 12.61 -5.34
CA LEU A 50 2.92 13.09 -4.38
C LEU A 50 2.73 14.59 -4.13
N TYR A 51 2.74 15.00 -2.87
CA TYR A 51 2.64 16.41 -2.50
C TYR A 51 4.03 17.07 -2.34
N PRO A 52 4.16 18.38 -2.60
CA PRO A 52 5.38 19.11 -2.32
C PRO A 52 5.77 18.99 -0.83
N GLY A 53 7.06 18.87 -0.54
CA GLY A 53 7.54 18.71 0.84
C GLY A 53 7.34 17.32 1.44
N ALA A 54 6.87 16.35 0.64
CA ALA A 54 6.94 14.93 0.98
C ALA A 54 8.37 14.53 1.37
N GLU A 55 8.64 14.40 2.67
CA GLU A 55 9.92 13.89 3.14
C GLU A 55 10.13 12.47 2.63
N ARG A 56 11.37 12.15 2.26
CA ARG A 56 11.76 10.75 2.05
C ARG A 56 11.53 10.01 3.37
N PRO A 57 10.78 8.90 3.39
CA PRO A 57 10.65 8.11 4.60
C PRO A 57 12.04 7.64 5.06
N GLY A 58 12.45 8.04 6.26
CA GLY A 58 13.66 7.51 6.94
C GLY A 58 14.90 8.43 6.94
N LYS A 59 14.82 9.61 7.53
CA LYS A 59 15.98 10.23 8.20
C LYS A 59 15.91 10.01 9.70
#